data_AF-B9TG25-F1
#
_entry.id   AF-B9TG25-F1
#
_cell.length_a   1.000
_cell.length_b   1.000
_cell.length_c   1.000
_cell.angle_alpha   90.00
_cell.angle_beta   90.00
_cell.angle_gamma   90.00
#
_symmetry.space_group_name_H-M   'P 1'
#
loop_
_entity.id
_entity.type
_entity.pdbx_description
1 polymer ?
#
loop_
_entity_poly.entity_id
_entity_poly.type
_entity_poly.pdbx_seq_one_letter_code
_entity_poly.pdbx_strand_id
1 'polypeptide(L)'
;MFAVYSGVSALAAFILPVFARHTSRKVVHLVCLLIGGVSLFSIYTIRDLDSLFYPMIGVGIAWASILTMPYAILAGALPANRMGYYMGVFNFFIVIPQIVSGLLLGFVTRHWFAGHTVKTLMLGGLCMVVAGVLTLVVRDNAEG
;
A
#
# COMPACT_ATOMS: atom_id res chain seq x y z
N MET A 1 7.86 -12.67 13.02
CA MET A 1 7.81 -11.55 12.04
C MET A 1 6.40 -11.27 11.55
N PHE A 2 5.69 -12.23 10.94
CA PHE A 2 4.31 -12.01 10.44
C PHE A 2 3.31 -11.52 11.50
N ALA A 3 3.40 -11.99 12.75
CA ALA A 3 2.52 -11.53 13.83
C ALA A 3 2.70 -10.04 14.16
N VAL A 4 3.94 -9.52 14.08
CA VAL A 4 4.24 -8.10 14.36
C VAL A 4 3.72 -7.22 13.21
N TYR A 5 3.98 -7.63 11.96
CA TYR A 5 3.41 -6.97 10.77
C TYR A 5 1.89 -6.91 10.83
N SER A 6 1.21 -8.03 11.09
CA SER A 6 -0.25 -8.09 11.13
C SER A 6 -0.82 -7.33 12.32
N GLY A 7 -0.17 -7.39 13.49
CA GLY A 7 -0.59 -6.63 14.67
C GLY A 7 -0.48 -5.12 14.46
N VAL A 8 0.63 -4.65 13.88
CA VAL A 8 0.84 -3.24 13.56
C VAL A 8 -0.11 -2.79 12.44
N SER A 9 -0.32 -3.62 11.41
CA SER A 9 -1.29 -3.33 10.36
C SER A 9 -2.72 -3.25 10.90
N ALA A 10 -3.10 -4.10 11.86
CA ALA A 10 -4.41 -4.04 12.49
C ALA A 10 -4.58 -2.73 13.28
N LEU A 11 -3.60 -2.38 14.13
CA LEU A 11 -3.63 -1.11 14.88
C LEU A 11 -3.66 0.10 13.95
N ALA A 12 -2.80 0.12 12.93
CA ALA A 12 -2.75 1.19 11.95
C ALA A 12 -4.06 1.31 11.17
N ALA A 13 -4.74 0.20 10.84
CA ALA A 13 -6.02 0.22 10.14
C ALA A 13 -7.14 0.92 10.91
N PHE A 14 -7.09 0.95 12.25
CA PHE A 14 -8.05 1.72 13.05
C PHE A 14 -7.66 3.20 13.17
N ILE A 15 -6.36 3.49 13.25
CA ILE A 15 -5.83 4.84 13.49
C ILE A 15 -5.88 5.69 12.21
N LEU A 16 -5.47 5.10 11.09
CA LEU A 16 -5.33 5.79 9.80
C LEU A 16 -6.63 6.45 9.30
N PRO A 17 -7.81 5.81 9.36
CA PRO A 17 -9.08 6.42 8.97
C PRO A 17 -9.49 7.61 9.85
N VAL A 18 -9.06 7.63 11.11
CA VAL A 18 -9.34 8.75 12.04
C VAL A 18 -8.50 9.96 11.65
N PHE A 19 -7.20 9.76 11.40
CA PHE A 19 -6.32 10.82 10.89
C PHE A 19 -6.74 11.32 9.50
N ALA A 20 -7.16 10.42 8.61
CA ALA A 20 -7.65 10.77 7.28
C ALA A 20 -8.92 11.63 7.31
N ARG A 21 -9.73 11.50 8.37
CA ARG A 21 -10.91 12.35 8.60
C ARG A 21 -10.55 13.77 9.04
N HIS A 22 -9.40 13.96 9.68
CA HIS A 22 -8.94 15.26 10.18
C HIS A 22 -8.03 16.02 9.21
N THR A 23 -7.32 15.33 8.31
CA THR A 23 -6.45 15.97 7.31
C THR A 23 -7.06 15.86 5.92
N SER A 24 -6.71 14.81 5.18
CA SER A 24 -7.25 14.49 3.87
C SER A 24 -6.89 13.04 3.55
N ARG A 25 -7.83 12.30 2.97
CA ARG A 25 -7.64 10.87 2.65
C ARG A 25 -6.44 10.63 1.75
N LYS A 26 -6.18 11.55 0.81
CA LYS A 26 -5.05 11.49 -0.13
C LYS A 26 -3.71 11.69 0.54
N VAL A 27 -3.61 12.71 1.41
CA VAL A 27 -2.34 13.06 2.07
C VAL A 27 -1.94 11.94 3.03
N VAL A 28 -2.90 11.40 3.78
CA VAL A 28 -2.65 10.22 4.64
C VAL A 28 -2.21 9.02 3.80
N HIS A 29 -2.85 8.78 2.64
CA HIS A 29 -2.46 7.69 1.75
C HIS A 29 -1.06 7.86 1.16
N LEU A 30 -0.71 9.05 0.68
CA LEU A 30 0.63 9.41 0.20
C LEU A 30 1.67 9.15 1.27
N VAL A 31 1.50 9.70 2.48
CA VAL A 31 2.47 9.56 3.58
C VAL A 31 2.68 8.08 3.93
N CYS A 32 1.60 7.29 3.97
CA CYS A 32 1.71 5.85 4.23
C CYS A 32 2.49 5.12 3.13
N LEU A 33 2.24 5.45 1.85
CA LEU A 33 2.93 4.85 0.72
C LEU A 33 4.42 5.24 0.68
N LEU A 34 4.76 6.48 1.06
CA LEU A 34 6.14 6.92 1.23
C LEU A 34 6.85 6.15 2.35
N ILE A 35 6.20 6.02 3.52
CA ILE A 35 6.73 5.23 4.65
C ILE A 35 6.94 3.76 4.22
N GLY A 36 5.99 3.17 3.51
CA GLY A 36 6.10 1.81 2.96
C GLY A 36 7.25 1.67 1.97
N GLY A 37 7.39 2.63 1.04
CA GLY A 37 8.48 2.63 0.06
C GLY A 37 9.86 2.76 0.69
N VAL A 38 10.03 3.69 1.65
CA VAL A 38 11.26 3.84 2.42
C VAL A 38 11.55 2.59 3.26
N SER A 39 10.51 1.96 3.82
CA SER A 39 10.65 0.72 4.58
C SER A 39 11.15 -0.43 3.70
N LEU A 40 10.60 -0.58 2.50
CA LEU A 40 11.07 -1.58 1.52
C LEU A 40 12.51 -1.30 1.05
N PHE A 41 12.89 -0.03 0.91
CA PHE A 41 14.27 0.34 0.59
C PHE A 41 15.23 0.01 1.75
N SER A 42 14.81 0.24 2.99
CA SER A 42 15.59 -0.05 4.19
C SER A 42 15.95 -1.53 4.34
N ILE A 43 15.08 -2.44 3.85
CA ILE A 43 15.34 -3.89 3.82
C ILE A 43 16.63 -4.23 3.05
N TYR A 44 17.05 -3.42 2.07
CA TYR A 44 18.30 -3.65 1.33
C TYR A 44 19.55 -3.53 2.21
N THR A 45 19.54 -2.62 3.18
CA THR A 45 20.69 -2.33 4.03
C THR A 45 20.76 -3.30 5.22
N ILE A 46 19.65 -3.93 5.58
CA ILE A 46 19.53 -4.77 6.77
C ILE A 46 20.02 -6.19 6.48
N ARG A 47 20.93 -6.69 7.31
CA ARG A 47 21.47 -8.05 7.24
C ARG A 47 21.02 -8.95 8.40
N ASP A 48 20.51 -8.38 9.48
CA ASP A 48 20.11 -9.08 10.71
C ASP A 48 18.58 -9.19 10.86
N LEU A 49 18.11 -10.37 11.29
CA LEU A 49 16.67 -10.66 11.47
C LEU A 49 15.99 -9.68 12.42
N ASP A 50 16.63 -9.27 13.52
CA ASP A 50 16.02 -8.37 14.49
C ASP A 50 15.84 -6.94 13.97
N SER A 51 16.64 -6.54 12.98
CA SER A 51 16.47 -5.24 12.35
C SER A 51 15.34 -5.21 11.32
N LEU A 52 14.80 -6.36 10.88
CA LEU A 52 13.65 -6.43 9.98
C LEU A 52 12.33 -6.01 10.65
N PHE A 53 12.25 -5.95 11.98
CA PHE A 53 11.02 -5.52 12.66
C PHE A 53 10.65 -4.06 12.34
N TYR A 54 11.64 -3.17 12.24
CA TYR A 54 11.42 -1.75 11.92
C TYR A 54 10.77 -1.51 10.54
N PRO A 55 11.30 -2.04 9.42
CA PRO A 55 10.65 -1.88 8.11
C PRO A 55 9.30 -2.62 8.06
N MET A 56 9.11 -3.72 8.80
CA MET A 56 7.82 -4.42 8.83
C MET A 56 6.70 -3.56 9.44
N ILE A 57 7.00 -2.69 10.40
CA ILE A 57 6.05 -1.72 10.94
C ILE A 57 5.59 -0.77 9.83
N GLY A 58 6.54 -0.16 9.11
CA GLY A 58 6.22 0.80 8.06
C GLY A 58 5.49 0.17 6.86
N VAL A 59 5.85 -1.07 6.48
CA VAL A 59 5.11 -1.84 5.47
C VAL A 59 3.68 -2.15 5.96
N GLY A 60 3.50 -2.47 7.24
CA GLY A 60 2.17 -2.68 7.84
C GLY A 60 1.28 -1.43 7.79
N ILE A 61 1.85 -0.25 8.06
CA ILE A 61 1.14 1.04 7.93
C ILE A 61 0.72 1.28 6.48
N ALA A 62 1.64 1.06 5.54
CA ALA A 62 1.34 1.22 4.12
C ALA A 62 0.24 0.27 3.64
N TRP A 63 0.29 -1.00 4.06
CA TRP A 63 -0.72 -1.99 3.73
C TRP A 63 -2.10 -1.64 4.26
N ALA A 64 -2.19 -1.22 5.53
CA ALA A 64 -3.44 -0.75 6.13
C ALA A 64 -4.04 0.42 5.32
N SER A 65 -3.21 1.34 4.84
CA SER A 65 -3.64 2.46 3.99
C SER A 65 -4.14 2.01 2.61
N ILE A 66 -3.46 1.07 1.94
CA ILE A 66 -3.86 0.52 0.64
C ILE A 66 -5.25 -0.12 0.71
N LEU A 67 -5.56 -0.80 1.81
CA LEU A 67 -6.86 -1.46 2.00
C LEU A 67 -7.99 -0.50 2.41
N THR A 68 -7.69 0.67 2.97
CA THR A 68 -8.71 1.54 3.59
C THR A 68 -8.93 2.84 2.82
N MET A 69 -7.87 3.54 2.41
CA MET A 69 -7.98 4.88 1.84
C MET A 69 -8.62 4.92 0.45
N PRO A 70 -8.26 4.05 -0.52
CA PRO A 70 -8.86 4.09 -1.85
C PRO A 70 -10.37 3.79 -1.80
N TYR A 71 -10.78 2.86 -0.94
CA TYR A 71 -12.20 2.56 -0.70
C TYR A 71 -12.93 3.75 -0.06
N ALA A 72 -12.30 4.45 0.87
CA ALA A 72 -12.87 5.63 1.50
C ALA A 72 -13.01 6.82 0.53
N ILE A 73 -12.10 6.96 -0.43
CA ILE A 73 -12.18 7.94 -1.52
C ILE A 73 -13.31 7.56 -2.49
N LEU A 74 -13.37 6.28 -2.89
CA LEU A 74 -14.39 5.78 -3.82
C LEU A 74 -15.80 5.85 -3.24
N ALA A 75 -15.97 5.50 -1.96
CA ALA A 75 -17.24 5.61 -1.26
C ALA A 75 -17.73 7.06 -1.13
N GLY A 76 -16.81 8.04 -1.07
CA GLY A 76 -17.15 9.46 -1.08
C GLY A 76 -17.63 9.99 -2.43
N ALA A 77 -17.22 9.35 -3.53
CA ALA A 77 -17.53 9.80 -4.90
C ALA A 77 -18.75 9.12 -5.53
N LEU A 78 -19.34 8.10 -4.90
CA LEU A 78 -20.37 7.26 -5.51
C LEU A 78 -21.74 7.35 -4.83
N PRO A 79 -22.85 7.28 -5.59
CA PRO A 79 -24.20 7.24 -5.03
C PRO A 79 -24.43 5.94 -4.24
N ALA A 80 -24.97 6.08 -3.02
CA ALA A 80 -25.15 4.98 -2.07
C ALA A 80 -25.91 3.78 -2.64
N ASN A 81 -26.87 4.01 -3.54
CA ASN A 81 -27.71 2.98 -4.16
C ASN A 81 -26.93 1.97 -5.04
N ARG A 82 -25.70 2.29 -5.47
CA ARG A 82 -24.87 1.36 -6.27
C ARG A 82 -23.46 1.16 -5.71
N MET A 83 -23.26 1.53 -4.44
CA MET A 83 -21.95 1.45 -3.79
C MET A 83 -21.36 0.03 -3.87
N GLY A 84 -22.16 -1.00 -3.56
CA GLY A 84 -21.70 -2.40 -3.61
C GLY A 84 -21.20 -2.84 -4.99
N TYR A 85 -21.88 -2.46 -6.06
CA TYR A 85 -21.49 -2.81 -7.43
C TYR A 85 -20.13 -2.19 -7.80
N TYR A 86 -19.98 -0.89 -7.61
CA TYR A 86 -18.74 -0.18 -7.95
C TYR A 86 -17.56 -0.56 -7.04
N MET A 87 -17.82 -0.84 -5.75
CA MET A 87 -16.81 -1.35 -4.82
C MET A 87 -16.30 -2.74 -5.23
N GLY A 88 -17.20 -3.59 -5.76
CA GLY A 88 -16.83 -4.88 -6.35
C GLY A 88 -15.97 -4.74 -7.60
N VAL A 89 -16.38 -3.87 -8.52
CA VAL A 89 -15.59 -3.54 -9.74
C VAL A 89 -14.19 -3.02 -9.38
N PHE A 90 -14.09 -2.14 -8.38
CA PHE A 90 -12.80 -1.64 -7.89
C PHE A 90 -11.90 -2.75 -7.33
N ASN A 91 -12.46 -3.73 -6.61
CA ASN A 91 -11.72 -4.90 -6.13
C ASN A 91 -11.08 -5.69 -7.28
N PHE A 92 -11.78 -5.86 -8.40
CA PHE A 92 -11.21 -6.55 -9.57
C PHE A 92 -9.96 -5.83 -10.10
N PHE A 93 -9.94 -4.49 -10.09
CA PHE A 93 -8.76 -3.72 -10.48
C PHE A 93 -7.58 -3.85 -9.51
N ILE A 94 -7.81 -4.24 -8.26
CA ILE A 94 -6.72 -4.52 -7.30
C ILE A 94 -6.23 -5.96 -7.48
N VAL A 95 -7.18 -6.91 -7.51
CA VAL A 95 -6.87 -8.34 -7.47
C VAL A 95 -6.24 -8.83 -8.78
N ILE A 96 -6.70 -8.35 -9.94
CA ILE A 96 -6.15 -8.79 -11.23
C ILE A 96 -4.65 -8.45 -11.35
N PRO A 97 -4.20 -7.20 -11.16
CA PRO A 97 -2.78 -6.89 -11.13
C PRO A 97 -2.02 -7.62 -10.03
N GLN A 98 -2.64 -7.87 -8.87
CA GLN A 98 -2.00 -8.61 -7.79
C GLN A 98 -1.75 -10.08 -8.15
N ILE A 99 -2.68 -10.76 -8.83
CA ILE A 99 -2.50 -12.13 -9.33
C ILE A 99 -1.41 -12.15 -10.41
N VAL A 100 -1.48 -11.21 -11.36
CA VAL A 100 -0.47 -11.08 -12.44
C VAL A 100 0.91 -10.85 -11.84
N SER A 101 1.03 -9.96 -10.85
CA SER A 101 2.26 -9.75 -10.11
C SER A 101 2.70 -11.03 -9.40
N GLY A 102 1.83 -11.70 -8.64
CA GLY A 102 2.17 -12.95 -7.94
C GLY A 102 2.71 -14.05 -8.86
N LEU A 103 2.23 -14.13 -10.09
CA LEU A 103 2.70 -15.10 -11.10
C LEU A 103 3.99 -14.65 -11.79
N LEU A 104 4.11 -13.37 -12.14
CA LEU A 104 5.25 -12.84 -12.90
C LEU A 104 6.45 -12.47 -12.03
N LEU A 105 6.25 -12.08 -10.76
CA LEU A 105 7.31 -11.54 -9.90
C LEU A 105 8.43 -12.55 -9.68
N GLY A 106 8.10 -13.85 -9.56
CA GLY A 106 9.08 -14.93 -9.46
C GLY A 106 9.94 -15.07 -10.73
N PHE A 107 9.30 -14.97 -11.90
CA PHE A 107 9.99 -15.00 -13.19
C PHE A 107 10.88 -13.76 -13.38
N VAL A 108 10.35 -12.57 -13.11
CA VAL A 108 11.10 -11.30 -13.17
C VAL A 108 12.29 -11.32 -12.22
N THR A 109 12.11 -11.79 -10.98
CA THR A 109 13.22 -11.89 -10.01
C THR A 109 14.32 -12.82 -10.50
N ARG A 110 13.96 -13.96 -11.10
CA ARG A 110 14.94 -14.93 -11.61
C ARG A 110 15.65 -14.45 -12.87
N HIS A 111 14.94 -13.81 -13.80
CA HIS A 111 15.48 -13.46 -15.12
C HIS A 111 16.08 -12.04 -15.18
N TRP A 112 15.44 -11.05 -14.55
CA TRP A 112 15.94 -9.67 -14.54
C TRP A 112 16.86 -9.36 -13.36
N PHE A 113 16.62 -9.97 -12.20
CA PHE A 113 17.38 -9.68 -10.98
C PHE A 113 18.36 -10.79 -10.58
N ALA A 114 18.59 -11.77 -11.46
CA ALA A 114 19.51 -12.90 -11.25
C ALA A 114 19.25 -13.69 -9.94
N GLY A 115 18.00 -13.69 -9.45
CA GLY A 115 17.62 -14.33 -8.19
C GLY A 115 17.74 -13.44 -6.94
N HIS A 116 18.14 -12.18 -7.05
CA HIS A 116 18.23 -11.26 -5.91
C HIS A 116 16.86 -10.65 -5.56
N THR A 117 16.09 -11.35 -4.72
CA THR A 117 14.77 -10.93 -4.22
C THR A 117 14.75 -9.52 -3.63
N VAL A 118 15.85 -9.11 -2.98
CA VAL A 118 15.96 -7.77 -2.37
C VAL A 118 15.84 -6.65 -3.41
N LYS A 119 16.40 -6.82 -4.62
CA LYS A 119 16.30 -5.81 -5.69
C LYS A 119 14.86 -5.69 -6.21
N THR A 120 14.14 -6.80 -6.27
CA THR A 120 12.70 -6.80 -6.61
C THR A 120 11.87 -6.06 -5.56
N LEU A 121 12.19 -6.20 -4.26
CA LEU A 121 11.53 -5.43 -3.20
C LEU A 121 11.78 -3.92 -3.34
N MET A 122 13.01 -3.51 -3.68
CA MET A 122 13.33 -2.10 -3.91
C MET A 122 12.53 -1.51 -5.08
N LEU A 123 12.36 -2.28 -6.17
CA LEU A 123 11.50 -1.89 -7.28
C LEU A 123 10.05 -1.70 -6.81
N GLY A 124 9.53 -2.62 -5.99
CA GLY A 124 8.22 -2.48 -5.37
C GLY A 124 8.09 -1.23 -4.50
N GLY A 125 9.13 -0.91 -3.71
CA GLY A 125 9.19 0.31 -2.91
C GLY A 125 9.16 1.59 -3.76
N LEU A 126 9.89 1.60 -4.87
CA LEU A 126 9.85 2.72 -5.81
C LEU A 126 8.45 2.87 -6.43
N CYS A 127 7.82 1.77 -6.83
CA CYS A 127 6.45 1.78 -7.34
C CYS A 127 5.46 2.32 -6.30
N MET A 128 5.63 2.01 -5.01
CA MET A 128 4.78 2.56 -3.93
C MET A 128 4.95 4.07 -3.80
N VAL A 129 6.18 4.60 -3.86
CA VAL A 129 6.43 6.04 -3.83
C VAL A 129 5.77 6.73 -5.02
N VAL A 130 5.94 6.18 -6.22
CA VAL A 130 5.31 6.70 -7.44
C VAL A 130 3.79 6.65 -7.34
N ALA A 131 3.22 5.55 -6.85
CA ALA A 131 1.78 5.44 -6.62
C ALA A 131 1.26 6.49 -5.63
N GLY A 132 2.03 6.74 -4.56
CA GLY A 132 1.71 7.80 -3.59
C GLY A 132 1.64 9.17 -4.27
N VAL A 133 2.66 9.53 -5.07
CA VAL A 133 2.65 10.80 -5.80
C VAL A 133 1.49 10.87 -6.80
N LEU A 134 1.20 9.78 -7.51
CA LEU A 134 0.07 9.71 -8.45
C LEU A 134 -1.29 9.88 -7.75
N THR A 135 -1.43 9.46 -6.49
CA THR A 135 -2.68 9.65 -5.75
C THR A 135 -3.01 11.12 -5.46
N LEU A 136 -2.04 12.04 -5.56
CA LEU A 136 -2.29 13.49 -5.51
C LEU A 136 -3.05 14.00 -6.74
N VAL A 137 -2.95 13.30 -7.88
CA VAL A 137 -3.64 13.66 -9.13
C VAL A 137 -5.13 13.27 -9.07
N VAL A 138 -5.49 12.32 -8.20
CA VAL A 138 -6.88 11.89 -8.03
C VAL A 138 -7.71 13.04 -7.49
N ARG A 139 -8.81 13.37 -8.16
CA ARG A 139 -9.80 14.33 -7.64
C ARG A 139 -10.69 13.61 -6.64
N ASP A 140 -10.72 14.12 -5.40
CA ASP A 140 -11.62 13.66 -4.36
C ASP A 140 -12.56 14.83 -4.18
N ASN A 141 -13.75 14.71 -4.74
CA ASN A 141 -14.75 15.77 -4.73
C ASN A 141 -15.55 15.77 -3.41
N ALA A 142 -15.13 15.00 -2.41
CA ALA A 142 -15.75 14.98 -1.08
C ALA A 142 -15.21 16.07 -0.13
N GLU A 143 -14.28 16.90 -0.60
CA GLU A 143 -13.85 18.14 0.07
C GLU A 143 -14.45 19.34 -0.69
N GLY A 144 -15.72 19.62 -0.39
CA GLY A 144 -16.53 20.71 -0.94
C GLY A 144 -17.93 20.69 -0.37
#